data_AF-A0A0F2JCN6-F1
#
_entry.id   AF-A0A0F2JCN6-F1
#
_cell.length_a   1.000
_cell.length_b   1.000
_cell.length_c   1.000
_cell.angle_alpha   90.00
_cell.angle_beta   90.00
_cell.angle_gamma   90.00
#
_symmetry.space_group_name_H-M   'P 1'
#
loop_
_entity.id
_entity.type
_entity.pdbx_description
1 polymer ?
#
loop_
_entity_poly.entity_id
_entity_poly.type
_entity_poly.pdbx_seq_one_letter_code
_entity_poly.pdbx_strand_id
1 'polypeptide(L)'
;MPDIKNFRANLLIGILLIISSSLLYSIQIYIFNSPRDTFYYLFQDLAFVPLQVIIVTLVLDKLLTAREKQEKLLKLNIIISAFFSELGAEAISRMTSSNLNLSALEVGLRVDSGWNEAEFKKASNIVKGFKFQVESTSIQLVSMREFLHANKPYLLRMFDNPNLLEHDAFTEMLWALLHVTEELESRESLEGLPKNDIAHLSNDVMRAYRFLTIEWVCYMKYLKKDYPYLFSLATRKNPYKGKSSVIIE
;
A
#
# COMPACT_ATOMS: atom_id res chain seq x y z
N MET A 1 -21.16 21.93 -10.63
CA MET A 1 -21.20 23.36 -10.20
C MET A 1 -19.91 23.90 -9.55
N PRO A 2 -18.92 23.10 -9.09
CA PRO A 2 -17.60 23.63 -8.69
C PRO A 2 -16.73 24.14 -9.86
N ASP A 3 -16.78 23.50 -11.02
CA ASP A 3 -15.88 23.83 -12.16
C ASP A 3 -16.08 25.22 -12.77
N ILE A 4 -17.32 25.72 -12.84
CA ILE A 4 -17.62 27.02 -13.46
C ILE A 4 -17.05 28.18 -12.62
N LYS A 5 -16.98 28.00 -11.29
CA LYS A 5 -16.46 29.02 -10.37
C LYS A 5 -14.94 29.14 -10.49
N ASN A 6 -14.25 28.03 -10.66
CA ASN A 6 -12.80 27.98 -10.88
C ASN A 6 -12.42 28.56 -12.25
N PHE A 7 -13.22 28.28 -13.28
CA PHE A 7 -13.00 28.82 -14.63
C PHE A 7 -13.06 30.36 -14.67
N ARG A 8 -14.09 30.96 -14.06
CA ARG A 8 -14.23 32.43 -14.00
C ARG A 8 -13.09 33.10 -13.22
N ALA A 9 -12.62 32.48 -12.13
CA ALA A 9 -11.49 32.99 -11.36
C ALA A 9 -10.18 32.94 -12.17
N ASN A 10 -9.91 31.82 -12.85
CA ASN A 10 -8.72 31.67 -13.70
C ASN A 10 -8.72 32.67 -14.87
N LEU A 11 -9.89 32.92 -15.47
CA LEU A 11 -10.04 33.91 -16.53
C LEU A 11 -9.74 35.34 -16.04
N LEU A 12 -10.27 35.72 -14.87
CA LEU A 12 -10.02 37.03 -14.27
C LEU A 12 -8.53 37.24 -13.96
N ILE A 13 -7.86 36.22 -13.41
CA ILE A 13 -6.42 36.25 -13.14
C ILE A 13 -5.66 36.42 -14.47
N GLY A 14 -6.02 35.66 -15.51
CA GLY A 14 -5.41 35.79 -16.84
C GLY A 14 -5.52 37.19 -17.41
N ILE A 15 -6.71 37.80 -17.35
CA ILE A 15 -6.95 39.17 -17.82
C ILE A 15 -6.11 40.18 -17.02
N LEU A 16 -6.08 40.04 -15.69
CA LEU A 16 -5.31 40.92 -14.82
C LEU A 16 -3.81 40.85 -15.12
N LEU A 17 -3.27 39.65 -15.37
CA LEU A 17 -1.87 39.46 -15.77
C LEU A 17 -1.57 40.10 -17.14
N ILE A 18 -2.47 39.99 -18.12
CA ILE A 18 -2.30 40.62 -19.44
C ILE A 18 -2.29 42.15 -19.33
N ILE A 19 -3.21 42.72 -18.53
CA ILE A 19 -3.27 44.17 -18.29
C ILE A 19 -2.00 44.62 -17.57
N SER A 20 -1.56 43.90 -16.54
CA SER A 20 -0.34 44.20 -15.81
C SER A 20 0.89 44.17 -16.72
N SER A 21 1.03 43.14 -17.55
CA SER A 21 2.11 43.03 -18.54
C SER A 21 2.11 44.20 -19.53
N SER A 22 0.94 44.51 -20.11
CA SER A 22 0.78 45.65 -21.04
C SER A 22 1.17 46.99 -20.40
N LEU A 23 0.80 47.19 -19.14
CA LEU A 23 1.09 48.41 -18.40
C LEU A 23 2.59 48.54 -18.10
N LEU A 24 3.25 47.44 -17.72
CA LEU A 24 4.70 47.40 -17.49
C LEU A 24 5.49 47.73 -18.76
N TYR A 25 5.14 47.10 -19.90
CA TYR A 25 5.79 47.41 -21.17
C TYR A 25 5.54 48.86 -21.62
N SER A 26 4.35 49.42 -21.38
CA SER A 26 4.06 50.83 -21.68
C SER A 26 4.90 51.79 -20.84
N ILE A 27 5.06 51.51 -19.54
CA ILE A 27 5.93 52.28 -18.64
C ILE A 27 7.38 52.19 -19.08
N GLN A 28 7.86 50.99 -19.45
CA GLN A 28 9.21 50.79 -19.96
C GLN A 28 9.48 51.64 -21.21
N ILE A 29 8.56 51.65 -22.18
CA ILE A 29 8.70 52.47 -23.40
C ILE A 29 8.72 53.96 -23.04
N TYR A 30 7.86 54.42 -22.12
CA TYR A 30 7.82 55.82 -21.70
C TYR A 30 9.10 56.29 -20.99
N ILE A 31 9.69 55.46 -20.12
CA ILE A 31 10.90 55.82 -19.36
C ILE A 31 12.15 55.75 -20.23
N PHE A 32 12.32 54.68 -21.02
CA PHE A 32 13.55 54.40 -21.75
C PHE A 32 13.54 54.89 -23.20
N ASN A 33 12.38 55.30 -23.73
CA ASN A 33 12.19 55.79 -25.10
C ASN A 33 12.76 54.88 -26.21
N SER A 34 12.91 53.58 -25.94
CA SER A 34 13.42 52.60 -26.91
C SER A 34 12.38 51.52 -27.24
N PRO A 35 11.43 51.79 -28.14
CA PRO A 35 10.42 50.80 -28.54
C PRO A 35 11.02 49.62 -29.31
N ARG A 36 12.12 49.85 -30.04
CA ARG A 36 12.82 48.80 -30.80
C ARG A 36 13.41 47.74 -29.87
N ASP A 37 14.09 48.17 -28.82
CA ASP A 37 14.73 47.24 -27.88
C ASP A 37 13.67 46.45 -27.11
N THR A 38 12.60 47.10 -26.67
CA THR A 38 11.45 46.43 -26.05
C THR A 38 10.84 45.37 -26.96
N PHE A 39 10.66 45.67 -28.25
CA PHE A 39 10.12 44.71 -29.21
C PHE A 39 11.08 43.55 -29.50
N TYR A 40 12.39 43.82 -29.53
CA TYR A 40 13.42 42.80 -29.67
C TYR A 40 13.38 41.80 -28.50
N TYR A 41 13.33 42.31 -27.25
CA TYR A 41 13.21 41.45 -26.07
C TYR A 41 11.90 40.66 -26.06
N LEU A 42 10.77 41.29 -26.43
CA LEU A 42 9.47 40.60 -26.55
C LEU A 42 9.53 39.42 -27.54
N PHE A 43 10.18 39.61 -28.70
CA PHE A 43 10.37 38.54 -29.67
C PHE A 43 11.27 37.43 -29.15
N GLN A 44 12.34 37.77 -28.42
CA GLN A 44 13.22 36.79 -27.80
C GLN A 44 12.49 35.96 -26.74
N ASP A 45 11.67 36.60 -25.89
CA ASP A 45 10.83 35.91 -24.91
C ASP A 45 9.82 34.98 -25.60
N LEU A 46 9.15 35.47 -26.65
CA LEU A 46 8.20 34.68 -27.43
C LEU A 46 8.86 33.45 -28.08
N ALA A 47 10.11 33.59 -28.56
CA ALA A 47 10.88 32.49 -29.11
C ALA A 47 11.27 31.43 -28.06
N PHE A 48 11.37 31.82 -26.78
CA PHE A 48 11.66 30.91 -25.67
C PHE A 48 10.41 30.19 -25.13
N VAL A 49 9.20 30.72 -25.34
CA VAL A 49 7.94 30.14 -24.86
C VAL A 49 7.79 28.64 -25.19
N PRO A 50 8.07 28.14 -26.41
CA PRO A 50 7.94 26.71 -26.71
C PRO A 50 8.80 25.82 -25.80
N LEU A 51 10.04 26.24 -25.52
CA LEU A 51 10.95 25.52 -24.63
C LEU A 51 10.45 25.58 -23.17
N GLN A 52 9.98 26.75 -22.74
CA GLN A 52 9.40 26.93 -21.41
C GLN A 52 8.17 26.03 -21.21
N VAL A 53 7.27 25.97 -22.18
CA VAL A 53 6.07 25.12 -22.12
C VAL A 53 6.46 23.66 -21.96
N ILE A 54 7.42 23.16 -22.75
CA ILE A 54 7.90 21.77 -22.63
C ILE A 54 8.44 21.49 -21.22
N ILE A 55 9.31 22.37 -20.70
CA ILE A 55 9.91 22.19 -19.37
C ILE A 55 8.84 22.19 -18.29
N VAL A 56 7.96 23.19 -18.29
CA VAL A 56 6.90 23.34 -17.28
C VAL A 56 5.93 22.16 -17.35
N THR A 57 5.51 21.75 -18.55
CA THR A 57 4.59 20.61 -18.71
C THR A 57 5.23 19.32 -18.20
N LEU A 58 6.49 19.01 -18.54
CA LEU A 58 7.16 17.79 -18.06
C LEU A 58 7.36 17.77 -16.54
N VAL A 59 7.70 18.93 -15.95
CA VAL A 59 7.86 19.05 -14.49
C VAL A 59 6.51 18.91 -13.78
N LEU A 60 5.48 19.60 -14.28
CA LEU A 60 4.14 19.52 -13.71
C LEU A 60 3.56 18.10 -13.83
N ASP A 61 3.72 17.45 -14.98
CA ASP A 61 3.27 16.07 -15.18
C ASP A 61 3.90 15.13 -14.14
N LYS A 62 5.23 15.18 -13.98
CA LYS A 62 5.93 14.37 -12.96
C LYS A 62 5.44 14.66 -11.53
N LEU A 63 5.21 15.93 -11.20
CA LEU A 63 4.72 16.31 -9.87
C LEU A 63 3.28 15.82 -9.63
N LEU A 64 2.42 15.92 -10.65
CA LEU A 64 1.04 15.43 -10.59
C LEU A 64 1.01 13.91 -10.45
N THR A 65 1.74 13.17 -11.29
CA THR A 65 1.84 11.71 -11.20
C THR A 65 2.39 11.26 -9.85
N ALA A 66 3.39 11.97 -9.29
CA ALA A 66 3.94 11.65 -7.97
C ALA A 66 2.89 11.83 -6.86
N ARG A 67 2.11 12.91 -6.91
CA ARG A 67 1.00 13.13 -5.96
C ARG A 67 -0.09 12.07 -6.10
N GLU A 68 -0.53 11.78 -7.31
CA GLU A 68 -1.54 10.74 -7.56
C GLU A 68 -1.09 9.38 -7.03
N LYS A 69 0.17 8.99 -7.28
CA LYS A 69 0.75 7.75 -6.75
C LYS A 69 0.75 7.73 -5.22
N GLN A 70 1.10 8.85 -4.59
CA GLN A 70 1.09 8.96 -3.12
C GLN A 70 -0.34 8.84 -2.55
N GLU A 71 -1.33 9.47 -3.19
CA GLU A 71 -2.73 9.35 -2.78
C GLU A 71 -3.27 7.92 -2.93
N LYS A 72 -2.91 7.23 -4.03
CA LYS A 72 -3.26 5.82 -4.23
C LYS A 72 -2.65 4.92 -3.16
N LEU A 73 -1.36 5.12 -2.84
CA LEU A 73 -0.66 4.40 -1.76
C LEU A 73 -1.36 4.57 -0.41
N LEU A 74 -1.76 5.80 -0.05
CA LEU A 74 -2.48 6.07 1.19
C LEU A 74 -3.83 5.35 1.24
N LYS A 75 -4.60 5.42 0.14
CA LYS A 75 -5.89 4.72 0.03
C LYS A 75 -5.71 3.20 0.14
N LEU A 76 -4.69 2.64 -0.50
CA LEU A 76 -4.40 1.21 -0.40
C LEU A 76 -4.04 0.80 1.02
N ASN A 77 -3.21 1.58 1.72
CA ASN A 77 -2.81 1.23 3.08
C ASN A 77 -4.00 1.25 4.06
N ILE A 78 -5.05 2.03 3.81
CA ILE A 78 -6.32 1.95 4.56
C ILE A 78 -6.97 0.57 4.35
N ILE A 79 -7.01 0.07 3.12
CA ILE A 79 -7.55 -1.26 2.80
C ILE A 79 -6.74 -2.37 3.45
N ILE A 80 -5.40 -2.30 3.36
CA ILE A 80 -4.50 -3.23 4.04
C ILE A 80 -4.75 -3.22 5.55
N SER A 81 -4.95 -2.02 6.13
CA SER A 81 -5.23 -1.87 7.56
C SER A 81 -6.57 -2.49 7.96
N ALA A 82 -7.61 -2.33 7.13
CA ALA A 82 -8.90 -2.97 7.35
C ALA A 82 -8.77 -4.50 7.27
N PHE A 83 -8.07 -5.01 6.26
CA PHE A 83 -7.81 -6.43 6.09
C PHE A 83 -7.11 -7.05 7.31
N PHE A 84 -6.01 -6.46 7.79
CA PHE A 84 -5.29 -7.02 8.94
C PHE A 84 -6.03 -6.91 10.26
N SER A 85 -6.88 -5.87 10.41
CA SER A 85 -7.70 -5.69 11.60
C SER A 85 -8.85 -6.70 11.69
N GLU A 86 -9.41 -7.11 10.55
CA GLU A 86 -10.55 -8.03 10.47
C GLU A 86 -10.13 -9.50 10.33
N LEU A 87 -9.21 -9.79 9.41
CA LEU A 87 -8.92 -11.16 8.96
C LEU A 87 -7.43 -11.51 9.09
N GLY A 88 -6.55 -10.61 8.65
CA GLY A 88 -5.15 -10.95 8.41
C GLY A 88 -4.39 -11.43 9.65
N ALA A 89 -4.62 -10.84 10.82
CA ALA A 89 -3.98 -11.29 12.06
C ALA A 89 -4.41 -12.70 12.49
N GLU A 90 -5.69 -13.02 12.36
CA GLU A 90 -6.24 -14.34 12.67
C GLU A 90 -5.77 -15.39 11.65
N ALA A 91 -5.70 -15.02 10.36
CA ALA A 91 -5.11 -15.89 9.33
C ALA A 91 -3.66 -16.27 9.65
N ILE A 92 -2.83 -15.29 10.07
CA ILE A 92 -1.46 -15.56 10.53
C ILE A 92 -1.49 -16.51 11.73
N SER A 93 -2.33 -16.25 12.74
CA SER A 93 -2.45 -17.05 13.96
C SER A 93 -2.82 -18.51 13.68
N ARG A 94 -3.68 -18.76 12.69
CA ARG A 94 -4.03 -20.14 12.29
C ARG A 94 -2.89 -20.82 11.55
N MET A 95 -2.22 -20.09 10.66
CA MET A 95 -1.09 -20.61 9.87
C MET A 95 0.17 -20.86 10.72
N THR A 96 0.40 -20.10 11.79
CA THR A 96 1.54 -20.31 12.70
C THR A 96 1.50 -21.68 13.37
N SER A 97 0.31 -22.26 13.59
CA SER A 97 0.17 -23.59 14.18
C SER A 97 0.81 -24.70 13.32
N SER A 98 0.88 -24.51 12.00
CA SER A 98 1.52 -25.45 11.06
C SER A 98 3.01 -25.15 10.84
N ASN A 99 3.56 -24.11 11.46
CA ASN A 99 4.94 -23.68 11.24
C ASN A 99 5.91 -24.36 12.21
N LEU A 100 6.77 -25.23 11.69
CA LEU A 100 7.74 -26.01 12.47
C LEU A 100 8.88 -25.15 13.03
N ASN A 101 9.21 -24.03 12.37
CA ASN A 101 10.30 -23.14 12.77
C ASN A 101 9.82 -21.77 13.29
N LEU A 102 8.63 -21.74 13.90
CA LEU A 102 8.00 -20.53 14.45
C LEU A 102 8.89 -19.76 15.41
N SER A 103 9.61 -20.44 16.31
CA SER A 103 10.44 -19.81 17.35
C SER A 103 11.51 -18.87 16.79
N ALA A 104 12.11 -19.22 15.65
CA ALA A 104 13.09 -18.38 14.97
C ALA A 104 12.45 -17.11 14.38
N LEU A 105 11.20 -17.21 13.95
CA LEU A 105 10.43 -16.10 13.40
C LEU A 105 9.90 -15.16 14.49
N GLU A 106 9.45 -15.70 15.62
CA GLU A 106 8.95 -14.93 16.77
C GLU A 106 9.99 -13.94 17.32
N VAL A 107 11.25 -14.37 17.42
CA VAL A 107 12.35 -13.50 17.88
C VAL A 107 12.52 -12.28 16.97
N GLY A 108 12.36 -12.46 15.67
CA GLY A 108 12.49 -11.39 14.68
C GLY A 108 11.25 -10.52 14.51
N LEU A 109 10.08 -11.01 14.91
CA LEU A 109 8.76 -10.37 14.69
C LEU A 109 8.04 -9.94 15.96
N ARG A 110 8.74 -9.93 17.10
CA ARG A 110 8.22 -9.41 18.36
C ARG A 110 8.17 -7.89 18.36
N VAL A 111 7.30 -7.33 17.53
CA VAL A 111 7.08 -5.88 17.44
C VAL A 111 6.71 -5.32 18.81
N ASP A 112 7.38 -4.24 19.19
CA ASP A 112 7.14 -3.48 20.40
C ASP A 112 6.91 -1.98 20.09
N SER A 113 6.50 -1.23 21.10
CA SER A 113 6.20 0.20 20.97
C SER A 113 7.44 1.05 20.64
N GLY A 114 8.65 0.56 20.90
CA GLY A 114 9.93 1.21 20.68
C GLY A 114 10.50 1.07 19.26
N TRP A 115 10.00 0.14 18.43
CA TRP A 115 10.54 -0.11 17.08
C TRP A 115 10.58 1.12 16.18
N ASN A 116 11.76 1.54 15.74
CA ASN A 116 11.94 2.57 14.73
C ASN A 116 12.09 1.94 13.32
N GLU A 117 12.38 2.78 12.34
CA GLU A 117 12.53 2.41 10.93
C GLU A 117 13.58 1.30 10.72
N ALA A 118 14.66 1.29 11.51
CA ALA A 118 15.74 0.32 11.41
C ALA A 118 15.30 -1.08 11.87
N GLU A 119 14.51 -1.21 12.93
CA GLU A 119 13.97 -2.49 13.39
C GLU A 119 12.98 -3.06 12.37
N PHE A 120 12.10 -2.22 11.79
CA PHE A 120 11.21 -2.67 10.71
C PHE A 120 11.99 -3.12 9.47
N LYS A 121 13.07 -2.43 9.10
CA LYS A 121 13.94 -2.85 7.99
C LYS A 121 14.61 -4.19 8.30
N LYS A 122 15.09 -4.39 9.54
CA LYS A 122 15.67 -5.67 10.00
C LYS A 122 14.64 -6.78 9.94
N ALA A 123 13.43 -6.57 10.47
CA ALA A 123 12.33 -7.53 10.43
C ALA A 123 11.93 -7.89 8.99
N SER A 124 11.81 -6.89 8.11
CA SER A 124 11.50 -7.13 6.69
C SER A 124 12.57 -8.00 6.02
N ASN A 125 13.85 -7.77 6.30
CA ASN A 125 14.94 -8.58 5.77
C ASN A 125 14.91 -10.02 6.33
N ILE A 126 14.63 -10.18 7.62
CA ILE A 126 14.47 -11.49 8.25
C ILE A 126 13.37 -12.27 7.53
N VAL A 127 12.17 -11.71 7.41
CA VAL A 127 11.03 -12.39 6.79
C VAL A 127 11.29 -12.72 5.32
N LYS A 128 11.89 -11.81 4.55
CA LYS A 128 12.19 -12.05 3.12
C LYS A 128 13.19 -13.18 2.91
N GLY A 129 14.17 -13.32 3.80
CA GLY A 129 15.17 -14.40 3.76
C GLY A 129 14.77 -15.66 4.52
N PHE A 130 13.63 -15.65 5.23
CA PHE A 130 13.20 -16.75 6.08
C PHE A 130 12.73 -17.93 5.23
N LYS A 131 13.26 -19.12 5.53
CA LYS A 131 12.80 -20.38 4.93
C LYS A 131 11.68 -20.93 5.81
N PHE A 132 10.44 -20.60 5.47
CA PHE A 132 9.26 -21.11 6.14
C PHE A 132 9.20 -22.64 6.03
N GLN A 133 8.99 -23.33 7.15
CA GLN A 133 8.82 -24.78 7.19
C GLN A 133 7.42 -25.07 7.70
N VAL A 134 6.50 -25.36 6.79
CA VAL A 134 5.09 -25.60 7.12
C VAL A 134 4.77 -27.07 6.85
N GLU A 135 4.22 -27.72 7.86
CA GLU A 135 3.67 -29.07 7.76
C GLU A 135 2.30 -29.05 8.45
N SER A 136 1.24 -29.16 7.66
CA SER A 136 -0.13 -29.08 8.15
C SER A 136 -0.71 -30.46 8.44
N THR A 137 -1.46 -30.56 9.54
CA THR A 137 -2.28 -31.73 9.88
C THR A 137 -3.69 -31.57 9.32
N SER A 138 -4.43 -32.66 9.15
CA SER A 138 -5.85 -32.61 8.75
C SER A 138 -6.69 -31.69 9.65
N ILE A 139 -6.44 -31.71 10.96
CA ILE A 139 -7.17 -30.85 11.92
C ILE A 139 -6.90 -29.36 11.64
N GLN A 140 -5.64 -28.99 11.37
CA GLN A 140 -5.29 -27.62 11.04
C GLN A 140 -5.88 -27.18 9.70
N LEU A 141 -5.86 -28.06 8.69
CA LEU A 141 -6.45 -27.80 7.39
C LEU A 141 -7.97 -27.61 7.48
N VAL A 142 -8.67 -28.42 8.29
CA VAL A 142 -10.11 -28.25 8.55
C VAL A 142 -10.38 -26.90 9.21
N SER A 143 -9.63 -26.56 10.27
CA SER A 143 -9.79 -25.28 10.97
C SER A 143 -9.54 -24.07 10.05
N MET A 144 -8.60 -24.20 9.12
CA MET A 144 -8.28 -23.17 8.14
C MET A 144 -9.33 -23.09 7.04
N ARG A 145 -9.87 -24.23 6.57
CA ARG A 145 -10.99 -24.28 5.61
C ARG A 145 -12.20 -23.55 6.15
N GLU A 146 -12.62 -23.85 7.38
CA GLU A 146 -13.80 -23.21 8.00
C GLU A 146 -13.62 -21.69 8.10
N PHE A 147 -12.45 -21.24 8.55
CA PHE A 147 -12.13 -19.82 8.66
C PHE A 147 -12.10 -19.12 7.30
N LEU A 148 -11.39 -19.68 6.32
CA LEU A 148 -11.26 -19.08 5.00
C LEU A 148 -12.57 -19.10 4.23
N HIS A 149 -13.35 -20.17 4.33
CA HIS A 149 -14.68 -20.27 3.73
C HIS A 149 -15.62 -19.18 4.25
N ALA A 150 -15.70 -19.02 5.57
CA ALA A 150 -16.53 -17.99 6.20
C ALA A 150 -16.13 -16.57 5.76
N ASN A 151 -14.85 -16.35 5.43
CA ASN A 151 -14.31 -15.06 5.05
C ASN A 151 -14.11 -14.87 3.54
N LYS A 152 -14.39 -15.88 2.70
CA LYS A 152 -14.25 -15.81 1.25
C LYS A 152 -14.99 -14.62 0.62
N PRO A 153 -16.25 -14.28 1.01
CA PRO A 153 -16.91 -13.09 0.49
C PRO A 153 -16.22 -11.78 0.87
N TYR A 154 -15.49 -11.73 1.99
CA TYR A 154 -14.70 -10.57 2.38
C TYR A 154 -13.42 -10.46 1.53
N LEU A 155 -12.71 -11.58 1.32
CA LEU A 155 -11.54 -11.63 0.43
C LEU A 155 -11.87 -11.19 -0.99
N LEU A 156 -12.98 -11.70 -1.56
CA LEU A 156 -13.40 -11.34 -2.92
C LEU A 156 -13.73 -9.84 -3.05
N ARG A 157 -14.42 -9.25 -2.07
CA ARG A 157 -14.73 -7.81 -2.06
C ARG A 157 -13.49 -6.90 -2.03
N MET A 158 -12.33 -7.41 -1.57
CA MET A 158 -11.09 -6.62 -1.62
C MET A 158 -10.64 -6.35 -3.05
N PHE A 159 -10.91 -7.26 -3.98
CA PHE A 159 -10.56 -7.12 -5.40
C PHE A 159 -11.43 -6.08 -6.13
N ASP A 160 -12.56 -5.66 -5.54
CA ASP A 160 -13.38 -4.58 -6.09
C ASP A 160 -12.69 -3.21 -6.01
N ASN A 161 -11.61 -3.09 -5.23
CA ASN A 161 -10.87 -1.84 -5.14
C ASN A 161 -9.95 -1.63 -6.36
N PRO A 162 -10.17 -0.59 -7.18
CA PRO A 162 -9.37 -0.37 -8.39
C PRO A 162 -7.88 -0.08 -8.09
N ASN A 163 -7.54 0.34 -6.86
CA ASN A 163 -6.15 0.61 -6.48
C ASN A 163 -5.37 -0.66 -6.10
N LEU A 164 -6.03 -1.83 -5.96
CA LEU A 164 -5.33 -3.09 -5.66
C LEU A 164 -4.49 -3.56 -6.85
N LEU A 165 -5.00 -3.37 -8.07
CA LEU A 165 -4.39 -3.87 -9.31
C LEU A 165 -3.02 -3.24 -9.62
N GLU A 166 -2.69 -2.11 -9.00
CA GLU A 166 -1.40 -1.43 -9.18
C GLU A 166 -0.34 -1.85 -8.15
N HIS A 167 -0.69 -2.68 -7.16
CA HIS A 167 0.21 -3.15 -6.11
C HIS A 167 0.30 -4.67 -6.08
N ASP A 168 1.39 -5.17 -6.65
CA ASP A 168 1.61 -6.61 -6.81
C ASP A 168 1.60 -7.35 -5.46
N ALA A 169 2.31 -6.86 -4.44
CA ALA A 169 2.56 -7.67 -3.23
C ALA A 169 1.30 -7.99 -2.39
N PHE A 170 0.41 -7.02 -2.16
CA PHE A 170 -0.82 -7.25 -1.40
C PHE A 170 -1.83 -8.07 -2.20
N THR A 171 -1.92 -7.81 -3.51
CA THR A 171 -2.80 -8.56 -4.42
C THR A 171 -2.35 -10.01 -4.56
N GLU A 172 -1.04 -10.27 -4.68
CA GLU A 172 -0.46 -11.63 -4.66
C GLU A 172 -0.73 -12.35 -3.32
N MET A 173 -0.68 -11.62 -2.20
CA MET A 173 -1.02 -12.17 -0.89
C MET A 173 -2.49 -12.61 -0.84
N LEU A 174 -3.42 -11.77 -1.32
CA LEU A 174 -4.84 -12.12 -1.38
C LEU A 174 -5.11 -13.30 -2.32
N TRP A 175 -4.45 -13.33 -3.48
CA TRP A 175 -4.54 -14.47 -4.40
C TRP A 175 -4.05 -15.76 -3.75
N ALA A 176 -2.94 -15.73 -3.01
CA ALA A 176 -2.46 -16.91 -2.30
C ALA A 176 -3.45 -17.40 -1.23
N LEU A 177 -4.13 -16.49 -0.52
CA LEU A 177 -5.19 -16.86 0.42
C LEU A 177 -6.42 -17.45 -0.28
N LEU A 178 -6.85 -16.86 -1.41
CA LEU A 178 -7.96 -17.40 -2.20
C LEU A 178 -7.61 -18.77 -2.77
N HIS A 179 -6.40 -18.96 -3.28
CA HIS A 179 -5.94 -20.24 -3.79
C HIS A 179 -6.00 -21.35 -2.72
N VAL A 180 -5.48 -21.07 -1.51
CA VAL A 180 -5.62 -22.00 -0.38
C VAL A 180 -7.09 -22.26 -0.05
N THR A 181 -7.93 -21.23 -0.10
CA THR A 181 -9.38 -21.37 0.14
C THR A 181 -10.02 -22.33 -0.87
N GLU A 182 -9.74 -22.16 -2.16
CA GLU A 182 -10.27 -22.98 -3.24
C GLU A 182 -9.78 -24.42 -3.18
N GLU A 183 -8.49 -24.63 -2.91
CA GLU A 183 -7.92 -25.96 -2.72
C GLU A 183 -8.56 -26.69 -1.52
N LEU A 184 -8.82 -25.99 -0.41
CA LEU A 184 -9.45 -26.61 0.76
C LEU A 184 -10.95 -26.89 0.54
N GLU A 185 -11.66 -26.01 -0.16
CA GLU A 185 -13.09 -26.15 -0.46
C GLU A 185 -13.37 -27.22 -1.54
N SER A 186 -12.45 -27.43 -2.47
CA SER A 186 -12.62 -28.42 -3.55
C SER A 186 -12.61 -29.88 -3.07
N ARG A 187 -12.20 -30.11 -1.81
CA ARG A 187 -12.11 -31.43 -1.18
C ARG A 187 -13.30 -31.66 -0.26
N GLU A 188 -14.05 -32.73 -0.52
CA GLU A 188 -15.18 -33.14 0.32
C GLU A 188 -14.73 -33.40 1.77
N SER A 189 -13.63 -34.15 1.94
CA SER A 189 -13.02 -34.43 3.23
C SER A 189 -11.54 -34.09 3.23
N LEU A 190 -11.07 -33.55 4.36
CA LEU A 190 -9.65 -33.32 4.65
C LEU A 190 -9.07 -34.40 5.59
N GLU A 191 -9.91 -35.35 6.01
CA GLU A 191 -9.51 -36.49 6.83
C GLU A 191 -9.00 -37.63 5.93
N GLY A 192 -7.88 -38.25 6.33
CA GLY A 192 -7.34 -39.41 5.62
C GLY A 192 -6.75 -39.09 4.23
N LEU A 193 -6.45 -37.81 3.94
CA LEU A 193 -5.82 -37.42 2.69
C LEU A 193 -4.47 -38.14 2.48
N PRO A 194 -4.12 -38.52 1.24
CA PRO A 194 -2.81 -39.06 0.92
C PRO A 194 -1.69 -38.09 1.35
N LYS A 195 -0.55 -38.63 1.78
CA LYS A 195 0.61 -37.82 2.23
C LYS A 195 1.04 -36.77 1.20
N ASN A 196 1.00 -37.11 -0.09
CA ASN A 196 1.36 -36.18 -1.16
C ASN A 196 0.39 -35.00 -1.25
N ASP A 197 -0.89 -35.22 -0.97
CA ASP A 197 -1.91 -34.18 -1.01
C ASP A 197 -1.79 -33.23 0.19
N ILE A 198 -1.53 -33.78 1.39
CA ILE A 198 -1.21 -32.98 2.58
C ILE A 198 0.06 -32.13 2.36
N ALA A 199 1.09 -32.71 1.72
CA ALA A 199 2.32 -31.99 1.39
C ALA A 199 2.09 -30.87 0.37
N HIS A 200 1.23 -31.08 -0.62
CA HIS A 200 0.80 -30.05 -1.57
C HIS A 200 0.12 -28.89 -0.83
N LEU A 201 -0.93 -29.18 -0.06
CA LEU A 201 -1.65 -28.17 0.71
C LEU A 201 -0.74 -27.42 1.69
N SER A 202 0.21 -28.12 2.33
CA SER A 202 1.19 -27.49 3.22
C SER A 202 2.07 -26.47 2.47
N ASN A 203 2.43 -26.74 1.21
CA ASN A 203 3.18 -25.79 0.38
C ASN A 203 2.33 -24.57 -0.03
N ASP A 204 1.05 -24.74 -0.31
CA ASP A 204 0.17 -23.61 -0.63
C ASP A 204 -0.05 -22.72 0.59
N VAL A 205 -0.28 -23.34 1.76
CA VAL A 205 -0.36 -22.66 3.06
C VAL A 205 0.95 -21.94 3.36
N MET A 206 2.09 -22.57 3.14
CA MET A 206 3.41 -21.93 3.29
C MET A 206 3.53 -20.67 2.42
N ARG A 207 3.10 -20.74 1.16
CA ARG A 207 3.17 -19.61 0.23
C ARG A 207 2.30 -18.46 0.72
N ALA A 208 1.04 -18.73 1.06
CA ALA A 208 0.12 -17.73 1.60
C ALA A 208 0.65 -17.12 2.91
N TYR A 209 1.11 -17.96 3.83
CA TYR A 209 1.67 -17.55 5.11
C TYR A 209 2.89 -16.64 4.95
N ARG A 210 3.79 -16.97 4.02
CA ARG A 210 4.96 -16.13 3.71
C ARG A 210 4.56 -14.75 3.23
N PHE A 211 3.66 -14.66 2.25
CA PHE A 211 3.20 -13.36 1.72
C PHE A 211 2.47 -12.55 2.79
N LEU A 212 1.60 -13.21 3.56
CA LEU A 212 0.86 -12.59 4.65
C LEU A 212 1.80 -12.03 5.73
N THR A 213 2.87 -12.76 6.07
CA THR A 213 3.88 -12.31 7.03
C THR A 213 4.66 -11.09 6.51
N ILE A 214 5.04 -11.08 5.23
CA ILE A 214 5.74 -9.94 4.61
C ILE A 214 4.86 -8.69 4.65
N GLU A 215 3.60 -8.82 4.21
CA GLU A 215 2.65 -7.71 4.21
C GLU A 215 2.32 -7.24 5.63
N TRP A 216 2.29 -8.15 6.61
CA TRP A 216 2.06 -7.78 8.01
C TRP A 216 3.17 -6.88 8.56
N VAL A 217 4.44 -7.13 8.24
CA VAL A 217 5.55 -6.24 8.65
C VAL A 217 5.41 -4.86 8.00
N CYS A 218 5.04 -4.80 6.72
CA CYS A 218 4.78 -3.55 6.01
C CYS A 218 3.61 -2.79 6.64
N TYR A 219 2.52 -3.49 6.96
CA TYR A 219 1.36 -2.97 7.67
C TYR A 219 1.74 -2.40 9.03
N MET A 220 2.47 -3.14 9.88
CA MET A 220 2.87 -2.67 11.21
C MET A 220 3.74 -1.41 11.14
N LYS A 221 4.64 -1.34 10.15
CA LYS A 221 5.47 -0.15 9.89
C LYS A 221 4.61 1.06 9.51
N TYR A 222 3.71 0.88 8.55
CA TYR A 222 2.78 1.94 8.12
C TYR A 222 1.92 2.43 9.28
N LEU A 223 1.36 1.50 10.04
CA LEU A 223 0.50 1.79 11.16
C LEU A 223 1.21 2.62 12.23
N LYS A 224 2.49 2.31 12.52
CA LYS A 224 3.28 3.10 13.47
C LYS A 224 3.44 4.55 13.01
N LYS A 225 3.69 4.76 11.71
CA LYS A 225 3.93 6.09 11.15
C LYS A 225 2.66 6.92 11.09
N ASP A 226 1.60 6.36 10.53
CA ASP A 226 0.43 7.13 10.09
C ASP A 226 -0.77 6.98 11.05
N TYR A 227 -0.83 5.90 11.86
CA TYR A 227 -1.89 5.68 12.86
C TYR A 227 -1.38 5.08 14.19
N PRO A 228 -0.60 5.84 14.99
CA PRO A 228 0.04 5.33 16.21
C PRO A 228 -0.92 4.67 17.23
N TYR A 229 -2.17 5.12 17.29
CA TYR A 229 -3.20 4.54 18.17
C TYR A 229 -3.60 3.13 17.74
N LEU A 230 -3.74 2.87 16.43
CA LEU A 230 -3.98 1.52 15.90
C LEU A 230 -2.75 0.65 16.07
N PHE A 231 -1.55 1.23 15.94
CA PHE A 231 -0.29 0.51 16.13
C PHE A 231 -0.16 -0.08 17.54
N SER A 232 -0.55 0.68 18.55
CA SER A 232 -0.61 0.21 19.94
C SER A 232 -1.49 -1.04 20.08
N LEU A 233 -2.68 -1.03 19.46
CA LEU A 233 -3.60 -2.18 19.48
C LEU A 233 -3.05 -3.37 18.69
N ALA A 234 -2.54 -3.15 17.49
CA ALA A 234 -1.98 -4.20 16.65
C ALA A 234 -0.74 -4.87 17.29
N THR A 235 0.04 -4.10 18.05
CA THR A 235 1.19 -4.60 18.81
C THR A 235 0.79 -5.55 19.95
N ARG A 236 -0.40 -5.35 20.55
CA ARG A 236 -0.99 -6.25 21.55
C ARG A 236 -1.57 -7.51 20.92
N LYS A 237 -2.23 -7.35 19.77
CA LYS A 237 -2.76 -8.45 18.94
C LYS A 237 -1.72 -9.12 18.04
N ASN A 238 -0.42 -8.91 18.31
CA ASN A 238 0.64 -9.45 17.47
C ASN A 238 0.56 -11.00 17.47
N PRO A 239 0.37 -11.64 16.30
CA PRO A 239 0.22 -13.10 16.20
C PRO A 239 1.52 -13.87 16.54
N TYR A 240 2.66 -13.18 16.63
CA TYR A 240 3.95 -13.73 17.04
C TYR A 240 4.28 -13.48 18.53
N LYS A 241 3.29 -13.04 19.33
CA LYS A 241 3.38 -13.00 20.80
C LYS A 241 2.55 -14.13 21.39
N GLY A 242 3.20 -15.11 22.03
CA GLY A 242 2.56 -16.31 22.59
C GLY A 242 1.43 -16.12 23.63
N LYS A 243 1.15 -14.89 24.08
CA LYS A 243 -0.09 -14.51 24.79
C LYS A 243 -0.52 -13.12 24.32
N SER A 244 -1.35 -13.06 23.29
CA SER A 244 -2.00 -11.82 22.84
C SER A 244 -3.12 -11.44 23.82
N SER A 245 -2.84 -10.54 24.77
CA SER A 245 -3.88 -9.93 25.63
C SER A 245 -4.24 -8.56 25.09
N VAL A 246 -5.54 -8.29 24.91
CA VAL A 246 -6.08 -7.01 24.43
C VAL A 246 -6.20 -5.98 25.57
N ILE A 247 -6.10 -6.43 26.83
CA ILE A 247 -6.26 -5.63 28.04
C ILE A 247 -5.04 -4.73 28.25
N ILE A 248 -5.28 -3.46 28.60
CA ILE A 248 -4.26 -2.51 29.05
C ILE A 248 -4.07 -2.74 30.55
N GLU A 249 -2.88 -3.19 30.95
CA GLU A 249 -2.41 -3.12 32.34
C GLU A 249 -1.66 -1.80 32.57
#